data_AF-A0A497KLD0-F1
#
_entry.id   AF-A0A497KLD0-F1
#
_cell.length_a   1.000
_cell.length_b   1.000
_cell.length_c   1.000
_cell.angle_alpha   90.00
_cell.angle_beta   90.00
_cell.angle_gamma   90.00
#
_symmetry.space_group_name_H-M   'P 1'
#
loop_
_entity.id
_entity.type
_entity.pdbx_description
1 polymer ?
#
loop_
_entity_poly.entity_id
_entity_poly.type
_entity_poly.pdbx_seq_one_letter_code
_entity_poly.pdbx_strand_id
1 'polypeptide(L)'
;MFKGRVLRLFLLITFFWVMFLAVSWLLAKFYLPLVRFLFQDKPLILSDVVTWIGVLIVLLAIIILFKEILYIFFYVESLKSSLPSDNLLL
;
A
#
# COMPACT_ATOMS: atom_id res chain seq x y z
N MET A 1 -13.05 -15.72 -18.99
CA MET A 1 -12.34 -15.97 -17.71
C MET A 1 -11.16 -15.03 -17.42
N PHE A 2 -10.52 -14.37 -18.41
CA PHE A 2 -9.37 -13.46 -18.19
C PHE A 2 -9.74 -12.00 -17.85
N LYS A 3 -10.82 -11.44 -18.45
CA LYS A 3 -11.18 -10.01 -18.31
C LYS A 3 -11.48 -9.57 -16.86
N GLY A 4 -12.09 -10.44 -16.05
CA GLY A 4 -12.40 -10.13 -14.64
C GLY A 4 -11.18 -10.08 -13.72
N ARG A 5 -10.14 -10.88 -14.00
CA ARG A 5 -8.88 -10.86 -13.23
C ARG A 5 -8.07 -9.60 -13.51
N VAL A 6 -8.00 -9.18 -14.76
CA VAL A 6 -7.31 -7.94 -15.15
C VAL A 6 -7.97 -6.71 -14.52
N LEU A 7 -9.31 -6.62 -14.53
CA LEU A 7 -10.04 -5.51 -13.91
C LEU A 7 -9.78 -5.40 -12.40
N ARG A 8 -9.77 -6.53 -11.69
CA ARG A 8 -9.49 -6.57 -10.24
C ARG A 8 -8.06 -6.17 -9.91
N LEU A 9 -7.09 -6.63 -10.69
CA LEU A 9 -5.69 -6.20 -10.58
C LEU A 9 -5.55 -4.70 -10.84
N PHE A 10 -6.24 -4.18 -11.85
CA PHE A 10 -6.25 -2.76 -12.15
C PHE A 10 -6.83 -1.93 -11.00
N LEU A 11 -7.93 -2.39 -10.39
CA LEU A 11 -8.51 -1.76 -9.20
C LEU A 11 -7.54 -1.79 -8.02
N LEU A 12 -6.84 -2.89 -7.79
CA LEU A 12 -5.87 -3.01 -6.72
C LEU A 12 -4.67 -2.08 -6.91
N ILE A 13 -4.14 -2.00 -8.14
CA ILE A 13 -3.06 -1.08 -8.52
C ILE A 13 -3.51 0.37 -8.37
N THR A 14 -4.73 0.69 -8.82
CA THR A 14 -5.30 2.04 -8.69
C THR A 14 -5.49 2.41 -7.22
N PHE A 15 -5.98 1.49 -6.40
CA PHE A 15 -6.14 1.68 -4.97
C PHE A 15 -4.79 1.88 -4.27
N PHE A 16 -3.80 1.06 -4.62
CA PHE A 16 -2.41 1.25 -4.18
C PHE A 16 -1.88 2.63 -4.52
N TRP A 17 -2.08 3.06 -5.77
CA TRP A 17 -1.62 4.35 -6.23
C TRP A 17 -2.27 5.51 -5.48
N VAL A 18 -3.59 5.45 -5.26
CA VAL A 18 -4.32 6.48 -4.50
C VAL A 18 -3.88 6.51 -3.04
N MET A 19 -3.74 5.36 -2.39
CA MET A 19 -3.25 5.28 -1.01
C MET A 19 -1.82 5.82 -0.90
N PHE A 20 -0.94 5.45 -1.83
CA PHE A 20 0.42 5.96 -1.88
C PHE A 20 0.45 7.48 -2.01
N LEU A 21 -0.29 8.05 -2.97
CA LEU A 21 -0.38 9.50 -3.15
C LEU A 21 -0.96 10.22 -1.93
N ALA A 22 -2.02 9.68 -1.33
CA ALA A 22 -2.65 10.28 -0.15
C ALA A 22 -1.68 10.31 1.03
N VAL A 23 -0.96 9.22 1.27
CA VAL A 23 0.02 9.13 2.36
C VAL A 23 1.25 10.00 2.07
N SER A 24 1.77 10.01 0.84
CA SER A 24 2.85 10.93 0.43
C SER A 24 2.46 12.38 0.59
N TRP A 25 1.22 12.75 0.27
CA TRP A 25 0.71 14.10 0.47
C TRP A 25 0.61 14.46 1.96
N LEU A 26 0.12 13.55 2.81
CA LEU A 26 0.12 13.73 4.26
C LEU A 26 1.54 13.92 4.81
N LEU A 27 2.50 13.12 4.34
CA LEU A 27 3.91 13.26 4.71
C LEU A 27 4.46 14.64 4.30
N ALA A 28 4.19 15.06 3.07
CA ALA A 28 4.65 16.36 2.57
C ALA A 28 4.04 17.54 3.34
N LYS A 29 2.76 17.44 3.70
CA LYS A 29 2.03 18.55 4.32
C LYS A 29 2.21 18.65 5.83
N PHE A 30 2.35 17.53 6.53
CA PHE A 30 2.41 17.52 7.99
C PHE A 30 3.78 17.10 8.52
N TYR A 31 4.37 16.04 7.96
CA TYR A 31 5.60 15.48 8.49
C TYR A 31 6.83 16.32 8.14
N LEU A 32 6.96 16.76 6.88
CA LEU A 32 8.09 17.59 6.43
C LEU A 32 8.19 18.93 7.19
N PRO A 33 7.10 19.69 7.39
CA PRO A 33 7.13 20.90 8.22
C PRO A 33 7.42 20.61 9.68
N LEU A 34 6.88 19.51 10.22
CA LEU A 34 7.12 19.09 11.61
C LEU A 34 8.59 18.75 11.85
N VAL A 35 9.22 18.00 10.94
CA VAL A 35 10.65 17.68 11.00
C VAL A 35 11.49 18.95 10.86
N ARG A 36 11.15 19.84 9.93
CA ARG A 36 11.86 21.13 9.79
C ARG A 36 11.73 22.01 11.04
N PHE A 37 10.58 22.01 11.70
CA PHE A 37 10.36 22.76 12.94
C PHE A 37 11.14 22.15 14.11
N LEU A 38 11.07 20.83 14.30
CA LEU A 38 11.75 20.13 15.40
C LEU A 38 13.29 20.16 15.30
N PHE A 39 13.81 20.25 14.09
CA PHE A 39 15.26 20.19 13.80
C PHE A 39 15.79 21.50 13.23
N GLN A 40 15.11 22.62 13.44
CA GLN A 40 15.46 23.92 12.87
C GLN A 40 16.89 24.38 13.23
N ASP A 41 17.33 24.08 14.45
CA ASP A 41 18.66 24.45 14.98
C ASP A 41 19.69 23.30 14.89
N LYS A 42 19.31 22.18 14.27
CA LYS A 42 20.15 20.98 14.16
C LYS A 42 20.83 20.93 12.78
N PRO A 43 21.98 20.26 12.66
CA PRO A 43 22.66 20.11 11.37
C PRO A 43 21.73 19.44 10.34
N LEU A 44 21.75 19.92 9.10
CA LEU A 44 20.90 19.45 7.98
C LEU A 44 20.86 17.92 7.83
N ILE A 45 21.98 17.26 8.15
CA ILE A 45 22.12 15.82 8.04
C ILE A 45 21.12 15.09 8.95
N LEU A 46 20.83 15.62 10.14
CA LEU A 46 19.88 15.00 11.06
C LEU A 46 18.45 15.09 10.55
N SER A 47 18.04 16.25 10.00
CA SER A 47 16.68 16.44 9.49
C SER A 47 16.44 15.58 8.24
N ASP A 48 17.46 15.42 7.38
CA ASP A 48 17.39 14.51 6.24
C ASP A 48 17.27 13.05 6.67
N VAL A 49 18.11 12.60 7.62
CA VAL A 49 18.05 11.21 8.13
C VAL A 49 16.68 10.91 8.72
N VAL A 50 16.13 11.81 9.55
CA VAL A 50 14.79 11.65 10.12
C VAL A 50 13.75 11.58 9.00
N THR A 51 13.84 12.46 8.01
CA THR A 51 12.91 12.49 6.88
C THR A 51 12.91 11.16 6.11
N TRP A 52 14.10 10.64 5.78
CA TRP A 52 14.24 9.36 5.09
C TRP A 52 13.76 8.17 5.92
N ILE A 53 14.00 8.17 7.24
CA ILE A 53 13.46 7.15 8.15
C ILE A 53 11.93 7.19 8.14
N GLY A 54 11.33 8.38 8.19
CA GLY A 54 9.87 8.54 8.10
C GLY A 54 9.29 7.98 6.81
N VAL A 55 9.94 8.28 5.67
CA VAL A 55 9.57 7.70 4.36
C VAL A 55 9.68 6.17 4.37
N LEU A 56 10.74 5.63 4.98
CA LEU A 56 10.96 4.18 5.05
C LEU A 56 9.88 3.48 5.87
N ILE A 57 9.50 4.05 7.02
CA ILE A 57 8.43 3.53 7.88
C ILE A 57 7.10 3.52 7.12
N VAL A 58 6.80 4.59 6.39
CA VAL A 58 5.58 4.72 5.60
C VAL A 58 5.53 3.68 4.49
N LEU A 59 6.63 3.49 3.75
CA LEU A 59 6.73 2.43 2.74
C LEU A 59 6.52 1.05 3.36
N LEU A 60 7.12 0.78 4.51
CA LEU A 60 6.94 -0.48 5.22
C LEU A 60 5.48 -0.70 5.63
N ALA A 61 4.82 0.33 6.17
CA ALA A 61 3.41 0.28 6.56
C ALA A 61 2.49 0.01 5.36
N ILE A 62 2.76 0.66 4.22
CA ILE A 62 2.04 0.40 2.97
C ILE A 62 2.23 -1.06 2.55
N ILE A 63 3.47 -1.58 2.53
CA ILE A 63 3.73 -2.98 2.16
C ILE A 63 2.97 -3.96 3.08
N ILE A 64 2.96 -3.71 4.38
CA ILE A 64 2.25 -4.56 5.36
C ILE A 64 0.73 -4.52 5.11
N LEU A 65 0.14 -3.34 4.94
CA LEU A 65 -1.29 -3.20 4.64
C LEU A 65 -1.67 -3.91 3.33
N PHE A 66 -0.82 -3.81 2.31
CA PHE A 66 -1.06 -4.47 1.03
C PHE A 66 -0.81 -5.97 1.06
N LYS A 67 0.04 -6.48 1.95
CA LYS A 67 0.25 -7.92 2.13
C LYS A 67 -1.04 -8.63 2.48
N GLU A 68 -1.83 -8.08 3.41
CA GLU A 68 -3.11 -8.68 3.79
C GLU A 68 -4.14 -8.62 2.66
N ILE A 69 -4.21 -7.48 1.96
CA ILE A 69 -5.13 -7.31 0.82
C ILE A 69 -4.78 -8.31 -0.28
N LEU A 70 -3.50 -8.47 -0.61
CA LEU A 70 -3.02 -9.44 -1.59
C LEU A 70 -3.33 -10.87 -1.14
N TYR A 71 -3.10 -11.20 0.14
CA TYR A 71 -3.38 -12.52 0.68
C TYR A 71 -4.86 -12.88 0.58
N ILE A 72 -5.76 -11.98 1.00
CA ILE A 72 -7.21 -12.17 0.86
C ILE A 72 -7.61 -12.31 -0.61
N PHE A 73 -7.04 -11.49 -1.49
CA PHE A 73 -7.32 -11.57 -2.93
C PHE A 73 -6.90 -12.93 -3.52
N PHE A 74 -5.68 -13.39 -3.23
CA PHE A 74 -5.18 -14.68 -3.71
C PHE A 74 -5.91 -15.86 -3.07
N TYR A 75 -6.26 -15.77 -1.78
CA TYR A 75 -7.00 -16.80 -1.06
C TYR A 75 -8.45 -16.96 -1.58
N VAL A 76 -9.14 -15.85 -1.84
CA VAL A 76 -10.47 -15.87 -2.48
C VAL A 76 -10.39 -16.45 -3.89
N GLU A 77 -9.35 -16.11 -4.65
CA GLU A 77 -9.14 -16.68 -5.99
C GLU A 77 -8.83 -18.19 -5.92
N SER A 78 -8.02 -18.64 -4.95
CA SER A 78 -7.70 -20.06 -4.77
C SER A 78 -8.92 -20.88 -4.36
N LEU A 79 -9.73 -20.38 -3.43
CA LEU A 79 -10.98 -21.03 -2.99
C LEU A 79 -11.99 -21.18 -4.15
N LYS A 80 -12.06 -20.20 -5.04
CA LYS A 80 -12.95 -20.26 -6.21
C LYS A 80 -12.47 -21.28 -7.25
N SER A 81 -11.16 -21.50 -7.34
CA SER A 81 -10.57 -22.49 -8.25
C SER A 81 -10.65 -23.93 -7.74
N SER A 82 -10.88 -24.12 -6.44
CA SER A 82 -10.98 -25.44 -5.78
C SER A 82 -12.41 -25.95 -5.61
N LEU A 83 -13.44 -25.21 -6.04
CA LEU A 83 -14.81 -25.71 -6.07
C LEU A 83 -14.96 -26.70 -7.25
N PRO A 84 -15.30 -27.98 -7.01
CA PRO A 84 -15.49 -28.95 -8.08
C PRO A 84 -16.67 -28.51 -8.97
N SER A 85 -16.51 -28.69 -10.28
CA SER A 85 -17.51 -28.44 -11.32
C SER A 85 -18.77 -29.32 -11.24
N ASP A 86 -18.89 -30.17 -10.21
CA ASP A 86 -19.79 -31.33 -10.23
C ASP A 86 -21.19 -31.07 -9.67
N ASN A 87 -21.49 -29.84 -9.20
CA ASN A 87 -22.84 -29.48 -8.72
C ASN A 87 -23.68 -28.69 -9.75
N LEU A 88 -23.37 -28.76 -11.05
CA LEU A 88 -24.19 -28.15 -12.10
C LEU A 88 -24.97 -29.15 -12.96
N LEU A 89 -25.10 -30.41 -12.52
CA LEU A 89 -25.90 -31.44 -13.20
C LEU A 89 -26.77 -32.30 -12.26
N LEU A 90 -27.36 -31.71 -11.21
CA LEU A 90 -28.51 -32.30 -10.50
C LEU A 90 -29.51 -31.22 -10.08
#